data_AF-A0A953XTY2-F1
#
_entry.id   AF-A0A953XTY2-F1
#
_cell.length_a   1.000
_cell.length_b   1.000
_cell.length_c   1.000
_cell.angle_alpha   90.00
_cell.angle_beta   90.00
_cell.angle_gamma   90.00
#
_symmetry.space_group_name_H-M   'P 1'
#
loop_
_entity.id
_entity.type
_entity.pdbx_description
1 polymer ?
#
loop_
_entity_poly.entity_id
_entity_poly.type
_entity_poly.pdbx_seq_one_letter_code
_entity_poly.pdbx_strand_id
1 'polypeptide(L)'
;MTWSVLLHDDFDAEFAALDENLQDELLAHAKLLVEFGPNLGRPTVDTLKGSRHANMKELRFAWQGGVWRVAFAFDPQRQAIL
;
A
#
# COMPACT_ATOMS: atom_id res chain seq x y z
N MET A 1 2.10 4.15 -18.83
CA MET A 1 1.40 5.28 -18.17
C MET A 1 1.44 5.00 -16.69
N THR A 2 1.95 5.94 -15.90
CA THR A 2 2.43 5.69 -14.53
C THR A 2 1.33 5.96 -13.51
N TRP A 3 1.16 5.08 -12.52
CA TRP A 3 0.33 5.34 -11.33
C TRP A 3 1.12 6.17 -10.32
N SER A 4 0.47 6.96 -9.47
CA SER A 4 1.15 7.61 -8.33
C SER A 4 0.75 6.95 -7.02
N VAL A 5 1.61 7.05 -6.01
CA VAL A 5 1.29 6.65 -4.63
C VAL A 5 1.22 7.91 -3.79
N LEU A 6 0.15 8.05 -3.01
CA LEU A 6 -0.03 9.11 -2.04
C LEU A 6 -0.34 8.49 -0.68
N LEU A 7 0.11 9.13 0.40
CA LEU A 7 -0.31 8.79 1.75
C LEU A 7 -1.51 9.64 2.12
N HIS A 8 -2.54 9.04 2.68
CA HIS A 8 -3.65 9.74 3.30
C HIS A 8 -3.16 10.48 4.55
N ASP A 9 -3.71 11.66 4.86
CA ASP A 9 -3.27 12.48 6.00
C ASP A 9 -3.28 11.70 7.33
N ASP A 10 -4.31 10.88 7.55
CA ASP A 10 -4.40 10.02 8.75
C ASP A 10 -3.30 8.95 8.80
N PHE A 11 -2.81 8.49 7.64
CA PHE A 11 -1.76 7.48 7.55
C PHE A 11 -0.35 8.10 7.54
N ASP A 12 -0.18 9.33 7.06
CA ASP A 12 1.12 10.02 7.02
C ASP A 12 1.74 10.14 8.42
N ALA A 13 0.93 10.49 9.43
CA ALA A 13 1.37 10.56 10.82
C ALA A 13 1.72 9.17 11.41
N GLU A 14 0.99 8.13 11.05
CA GLU A 14 1.30 6.75 11.46
C GLU A 14 2.60 6.28 10.81
N PHE A 15 2.75 6.51 9.50
CA PHE A 15 3.94 6.17 8.73
C PHE A 15 5.19 6.84 9.27
N ALA A 16 5.12 8.14 9.57
CA ALA A 16 6.25 8.90 10.12
C ALA A 16 6.70 8.40 11.52
N ALA A 17 5.82 7.72 12.25
CA ALA A 17 6.13 7.13 13.56
C ALA A 17 6.72 5.71 13.48
N LEU A 18 6.76 5.09 12.30
CA LEU A 18 7.36 3.76 12.09
C LEU A 18 8.90 3.82 12.09
N ASP A 19 9.54 2.68 12.33
CA ASP A 19 10.98 2.51 12.14
C ASP A 19 11.40 2.91 10.72
N GLU A 20 12.50 3.67 10.57
CA GLU A 20 12.95 4.17 9.27
C GLU A 20 13.18 3.03 8.25
N ASN A 21 13.70 1.87 8.69
CA ASN A 21 13.91 0.74 7.77
C ASN A 21 12.58 0.08 7.38
N LEU A 22 11.56 0.15 8.24
CA LEU A 22 10.22 -0.31 7.90
C LEU A 22 9.54 0.67 6.92
N GLN A 23 9.75 1.97 7.09
CA GLN A 23 9.30 3.00 6.14
C GLN A 23 9.90 2.72 4.75
N ASP A 24 11.21 2.49 4.67
CA ASP A 24 11.90 2.16 3.42
C ASP A 24 11.36 0.88 2.77
N GLU A 25 11.14 -0.18 3.56
CA GLU A 25 10.59 -1.44 3.06
C GLU A 25 9.17 -1.29 2.51
N LEU A 26 8.32 -0.53 3.20
CA LEU A 26 6.96 -0.20 2.77
C LEU A 26 7.00 0.59 1.46
N LEU A 27 7.82 1.64 1.38
CA LEU A 27 7.96 2.47 0.18
C LEU A 27 8.52 1.67 -1.01
N ALA A 28 9.44 0.73 -0.77
CA ALA A 28 9.94 -0.17 -1.80
C ALA A 28 8.81 -1.01 -2.40
N HIS A 29 7.90 -1.53 -1.56
CA HIS A 29 6.73 -2.26 -2.02
C HIS A 29 5.68 -1.35 -2.68
N ALA A 30 5.51 -0.13 -2.18
CA ALA A 30 4.59 0.85 -2.77
C ALA A 30 5.02 1.27 -4.19
N LYS A 31 6.33 1.27 -4.51
CA LYS A 31 6.82 1.50 -5.89
C LYS A 31 6.28 0.48 -6.89
N LEU A 32 5.94 -0.73 -6.46
CA LEU A 32 5.29 -1.72 -7.34
C LEU A 32 3.88 -1.27 -7.74
N LEU A 33 3.19 -0.51 -6.88
CA LEU A 33 1.88 0.07 -7.22
C LEU A 33 2.01 1.15 -8.31
N VAL A 34 3.11 1.91 -8.31
CA VAL A 34 3.43 2.90 -9.36
C VAL A 34 3.65 2.22 -10.71
N GLU A 35 4.39 1.12 -10.72
CA GLU A 35 4.77 0.39 -11.93
C GLU A 35 3.61 -0.43 -12.52
N PHE A 36 2.93 -1.21 -11.69
CA PHE A 36 1.94 -2.20 -12.14
C PHE A 36 0.49 -1.72 -11.96
N GLY A 37 0.24 -0.77 -11.05
CA GLY A 37 -1.10 -0.30 -10.73
C GLY A 37 -2.06 -1.46 -10.37
N PRO A 38 -3.31 -1.44 -10.85
CA PRO A 38 -4.30 -2.49 -10.64
C PRO A 38 -3.91 -3.88 -11.13
N ASN A 39 -2.88 -4.00 -11.96
CA ASN A 39 -2.37 -5.30 -12.42
C ASN A 39 -1.45 -5.96 -11.38
N LEU A 40 -1.04 -5.24 -10.33
CA LEU A 40 -0.31 -5.84 -9.21
C LEU A 40 -1.25 -6.76 -8.42
N GLY A 41 -0.91 -8.05 -8.39
CA GLY A 41 -1.69 -9.08 -7.74
C GLY A 41 -0.96 -9.75 -6.57
N ARG A 42 -1.43 -10.95 -6.24
CA ARG A 42 -0.84 -11.80 -5.20
C ARG A 42 0.60 -12.22 -5.60
N PRO A 43 1.51 -12.41 -4.62
CA PRO A 43 1.28 -12.36 -3.17
C PRO A 43 1.32 -10.95 -2.56
N THR A 44 1.74 -9.94 -3.33
CA THR A 44 2.02 -8.58 -2.85
C THR A 44 0.76 -7.79 -2.55
N VAL A 45 -0.31 -7.99 -3.31
CA VAL A 45 -1.60 -7.31 -3.11
C VAL A 45 -2.73 -8.32 -3.00
N ASP A 46 -3.66 -8.06 -2.08
CA ASP A 46 -4.95 -8.76 -2.02
C ASP A 46 -6.10 -7.78 -1.74
N THR A 47 -7.33 -8.27 -1.80
CA THR A 47 -8.51 -7.51 -1.37
C THR A 47 -8.61 -7.53 0.15
N LEU A 48 -8.76 -6.37 0.77
CA LEU A 48 -8.97 -6.27 2.22
C LEU A 48 -10.42 -6.66 2.56
N LYS A 49 -10.61 -7.87 3.08
CA LYS A 49 -11.93 -8.39 3.45
C LYS A 49 -12.43 -7.72 4.74
N GLY A 50 -13.75 -7.50 4.82
CA GLY A 50 -14.40 -6.88 5.98
C GLY A 50 -14.32 -5.35 6.02
N SER A 51 -13.67 -4.71 5.04
CA SER A 51 -13.73 -3.25 4.88
C SER A 51 -15.15 -2.80 4.53
N ARG A 52 -15.52 -1.59 4.99
CA ARG A 52 -16.74 -0.90 4.53
C ARG A 52 -16.67 -0.50 3.05
N HIS A 53 -15.46 -0.44 2.48
CA HIS A 53 -15.20 -0.06 1.09
C HIS A 53 -14.91 -1.31 0.25
N ALA A 54 -15.72 -1.57 -0.78
CA ALA A 54 -15.64 -2.78 -1.61
C ALA A 54 -14.34 -2.88 -2.43
N ASN A 55 -13.69 -1.75 -2.73
CA ASN A 55 -12.45 -1.66 -3.48
C ASN A 55 -11.19 -1.56 -2.60
N MET A 56 -11.32 -1.71 -1.27
CA MET A 56 -10.18 -1.65 -0.36
C MET A 56 -9.26 -2.86 -0.56
N LYS A 57 -7.96 -2.59 -0.57
CA LYS A 57 -6.89 -3.57 -0.80
C LYS A 57 -5.92 -3.56 0.37
N GLU A 58 -5.09 -4.60 0.44
CA GLU A 58 -3.95 -4.68 1.35
C GLU A 58 -2.66 -4.90 0.55
N LEU A 59 -1.63 -4.09 0.81
CA LEU A 59 -0.25 -4.30 0.39
C LEU A 59 0.44 -5.16 1.44
N ARG A 60 1.11 -6.23 1.00
CA ARG A 60 1.64 -7.27 1.87
C ARG A 60 3.13 -7.45 1.61
N PHE A 61 3.90 -7.45 2.69
CA PHE A 61 5.34 -7.70 2.64
C PHE A 61 5.85 -8.29 3.95
N ALA A 62 7.03 -8.89 3.92
CA ALA A 62 7.68 -9.45 5.10
C ALA A 62 8.73 -8.48 5.61
N TRP A 63 8.79 -8.29 6.93
CA TRP A 63 9.81 -7.47 7.56
C TRP A 63 10.13 -8.01 8.95
N GLN A 64 11.41 -8.17 9.27
CA GLN A 64 11.93 -8.74 10.53
C GLN A 64 11.21 -10.03 10.98
N GLY A 65 10.91 -10.93 10.05
CA GLY A 65 10.24 -12.21 10.34
C GLY A 65 8.73 -12.11 10.59
N GLY A 66 8.16 -10.89 10.54
CA GLY A 66 6.72 -10.64 10.56
C GLY A 66 6.14 -10.37 9.17
N VAL A 67 4.81 -10.48 9.05
CA VAL A 67 4.06 -10.10 7.84
C VAL A 67 3.33 -8.80 8.11
N TRP A 68 3.66 -7.77 7.33
CA TRP A 68 3.03 -6.46 7.37
C TRP A 68 1.93 -6.35 6.33
N ARG A 69 0.91 -5.56 6.65
CA ARG A 69 -0.24 -5.28 5.81
C ARG A 69 -0.60 -3.81 5.90
N VAL A 70 -0.66 -3.14 4.75
CA VAL A 70 -1.03 -1.73 4.66
C VAL A 70 -2.29 -1.63 3.82
N ALA A 71 -3.34 -1.02 4.37
CA ALA A 71 -4.57 -0.81 3.62
C ALA A 71 -4.34 0.25 2.54
N PHE A 72 -4.97 0.09 1.38
CA PHE A 72 -4.93 1.12 0.34
C PHE A 72 -6.11 0.98 -0.63
N ALA A 73 -6.36 2.02 -1.43
CA ALA A 73 -7.30 1.97 -2.53
C ALA A 73 -6.74 2.64 -3.79
N PHE A 74 -7.15 2.13 -4.96
CA PHE A 74 -6.92 2.83 -6.23
C PHE A 74 -8.09 3.77 -6.52
N ASP A 75 -7.77 5.00 -6.92
CA ASP A 75 -8.75 6.01 -7.28
C ASP A 75 -8.89 6.18 -8.82
N PRO A 76 -9.92 6.90 -9.30
CA PRO A 76 -10.11 7.18 -10.72
C PRO A 76 -9.02 8.07 -11.36
N GLN A 77 -8.29 8.86 -10.56
CA GLN A 77 -7.20 9.74 -11.02
C GLN A 77 -5.87 9.00 -11.17
N ARG A 78 -5.89 7.66 -11.03
CA ARG A 78 -4.72 6.78 -11.12
C ARG A 78 -3.74 6.93 -9.98
N GLN A 79 -4.28 7.09 -8.78
CA GLN A 79 -3.54 7.18 -7.54
C GLN A 79 -3.82 5.93 -6.69
N ALA A 80 -2.78 5.35 -6.09
CA ALA A 80 -2.91 4.46 -4.95
C ALA A 80 -2.81 5.31 -3.68
N ILE A 81 -3.90 5.37 -2.92
CA ILE A 81 -3.96 6.07 -1.65
C ILE A 81 -3.77 5.04 -0.55
N LEU A 82 -2.64 5.12 0.16
CA LEU A 82 -2.34 4.32 1.34
C LEU A 82 -2.89 5.05 2.57
#